data_AF-A0AAE8ZZC0-F1
#
_entry.id   AF-A0AAE8ZZC0-F1
#
_cell.length_a   1.000
_cell.length_b   1.000
_cell.length_c   1.000
_cell.angle_alpha   90.00
_cell.angle_beta   90.00
_cell.angle_gamma   90.00
#
_symmetry.space_group_name_H-M   'P 1'
#
loop_
_entity.id
_entity.type
_entity.pdbx_description
1 polymer ?
#
loop_
_entity_poly.entity_id
_entity_poly.type
_entity_poly.pdbx_seq_one_letter_code
_entity_poly.pdbx_strand_id
1 'polypeptide(L)'
;MVRSSIVIVFFLVQFSDATKLDDVMKMATTELGITFWNQAELTVIANCCESQFYVTPNNNTAILSAAKNCILKNSGNKAVSALALYSNVNNCLNPETLDSVVSDLIAPVLALADALVRKLKTTLSNCKDTNTQTGAAKQEACIQKTYGVVLTDLTLAYVDGICKKVVNENVEPKEWGCGLKYIPSVLTFSKYECSKIVKN
;
A
#
# COMPACT_ATOMS: atom_id res chain seq x y z
N MET A 1 -11.17 -9.48 8.80
CA MET A 1 -10.11 -10.27 8.16
C MET A 1 -9.37 -9.47 7.09
N VAL A 2 -8.05 -9.62 7.09
CA VAL A 2 -6.95 -8.96 6.35
C VAL A 2 -7.03 -7.43 6.30
N ARG A 3 -6.21 -6.75 7.12
CA ARG A 3 -6.08 -5.27 7.15
C ARG A 3 -4.63 -4.74 6.94
N SER A 4 -3.60 -5.59 6.79
CA SER A 4 -2.17 -5.17 6.82
C SER A 4 -1.37 -5.40 5.55
N SER A 5 -1.87 -6.19 4.59
CA SER A 5 -1.36 -6.17 3.22
C SER A 5 -1.65 -4.85 2.48
N ILE A 6 -2.03 -3.80 3.22
CA ILE A 6 -2.87 -2.70 2.75
C ILE A 6 -2.06 -1.41 2.68
N VAL A 7 -1.21 -1.13 3.66
CA VAL A 7 -0.41 0.11 3.71
C VAL A 7 0.52 0.23 2.50
N ILE A 8 1.10 -0.89 2.06
CA ILE A 8 2.14 -0.92 1.03
C ILE A 8 1.55 -1.14 -0.37
N VAL A 9 0.39 -1.81 -0.48
CA VAL A 9 -0.30 -2.04 -1.76
C VAL A 9 -1.25 -0.90 -2.14
N PHE A 10 -1.62 -0.02 -1.21
CA PHE A 10 -2.50 1.13 -1.47
C PHE A 10 -1.95 2.19 -2.44
N PHE A 11 -0.64 2.19 -2.69
CA PHE A 11 0.01 3.25 -3.47
C PHE A 11 0.03 3.01 -4.98
N LEU A 12 -0.48 1.87 -5.44
CA LEU A 12 -0.08 1.26 -6.70
C LEU A 12 -1.30 1.00 -7.57
N VAL A 13 -1.68 1.97 -8.42
CA VAL A 13 -3.00 2.08 -9.11
C VAL A 13 -2.98 2.79 -10.52
N GLN A 14 -2.52 2.20 -11.66
CA GLN A 14 -2.84 2.67 -13.06
C GLN A 14 -2.77 1.64 -14.23
N PHE A 15 -3.41 1.99 -15.37
CA PHE A 15 -2.83 2.33 -16.72
C PHE A 15 -3.57 3.60 -17.22
N SER A 16 -3.10 4.48 -18.12
CA SER A 16 -1.79 4.79 -18.76
C SER A 16 -2.00 6.00 -19.72
N ASP A 17 -1.16 7.04 -19.84
CA ASP A 17 0.27 7.05 -20.22
C ASP A 17 1.19 6.17 -19.37
N ALA A 18 1.85 5.19 -19.99
CA ALA A 18 2.50 4.10 -19.26
C ALA A 18 3.63 4.52 -18.29
N THR A 19 4.27 5.68 -18.51
CA THR A 19 5.51 6.06 -17.80
C THR A 19 5.32 6.18 -16.28
N LYS A 20 4.44 7.06 -15.79
CA LYS A 20 4.38 7.31 -14.33
C LYS A 20 3.75 6.17 -13.54
N LEU A 21 2.92 5.34 -14.18
CA LEU A 21 2.54 4.05 -13.60
C LEU A 21 3.78 3.23 -13.33
N ASP A 22 4.50 2.95 -14.41
CA ASP A 22 5.53 1.94 -14.42
C ASP A 22 6.72 2.42 -13.60
N ASP A 23 6.99 3.73 -13.57
CA ASP A 23 7.92 4.37 -12.63
C ASP A 23 7.50 4.15 -11.17
N VAL A 24 6.21 4.22 -10.82
CA VAL A 24 5.75 3.98 -9.44
C VAL A 24 5.72 2.49 -9.09
N MET A 25 5.35 1.60 -10.00
CA MET A 25 5.44 0.14 -9.78
C MET A 25 6.90 -0.32 -9.69
N LYS A 26 7.78 0.32 -10.48
CA LYS A 26 9.23 0.14 -10.41
C LYS A 26 9.78 0.67 -9.11
N MET A 27 9.45 1.90 -8.68
CA MET A 27 9.79 2.42 -7.34
C MET A 27 9.34 1.44 -6.24
N ALA A 28 8.13 0.90 -6.34
CA ALA A 28 7.62 -0.05 -5.35
C ALA A 28 8.44 -1.34 -5.26
N THR A 29 8.86 -1.91 -6.39
CA THR A 29 9.66 -3.15 -6.42
C THR A 29 11.16 -2.91 -6.20
N THR A 30 11.70 -1.79 -6.66
CA THR A 30 13.14 -1.50 -6.64
C THR A 30 13.57 -0.65 -5.45
N GLU A 31 12.85 0.41 -5.11
CA GLU A 31 13.19 1.31 -4.00
C GLU A 31 12.55 0.83 -2.69
N LEU A 32 11.21 0.76 -2.65
CA LEU A 32 10.45 0.24 -1.49
C LEU A 32 10.63 -1.28 -1.32
N GLY A 33 11.10 -1.97 -2.35
CA GLY A 33 11.56 -3.35 -2.26
C GLY A 33 10.47 -4.40 -2.14
N ILE A 34 9.24 -4.16 -2.60
CA ILE A 34 8.19 -5.19 -2.69
C ILE A 34 8.71 -6.37 -3.52
N THR A 35 8.58 -7.58 -2.98
CA THR A 35 9.01 -8.83 -3.63
C THR A 35 7.87 -9.81 -3.87
N PHE A 36 6.73 -9.68 -3.16
CA PHE A 36 5.61 -10.61 -3.31
C PHE A 36 4.99 -10.55 -4.72
N TRP A 37 4.83 -9.34 -5.26
CA TRP A 37 4.37 -9.07 -6.62
C TRP A 37 5.51 -8.45 -7.44
N ASN A 38 5.60 -8.82 -8.71
CA ASN A 38 6.43 -8.10 -9.67
C ASN A 38 5.72 -6.84 -10.20
N GLN A 39 6.45 -6.00 -10.93
CA GLN A 39 5.92 -4.75 -11.49
C GLN A 39 4.65 -4.94 -12.34
N ALA A 40 4.60 -5.94 -13.21
CA ALA A 40 3.44 -6.18 -14.09
C ALA A 40 2.20 -6.64 -13.30
N GLU A 41 2.39 -7.48 -12.28
CA GLU A 41 1.30 -7.89 -11.38
C GLU A 41 0.77 -6.72 -10.57
N LEU A 42 1.66 -5.85 -10.07
CA LEU A 42 1.28 -4.60 -9.42
C LEU A 42 0.49 -3.73 -10.40
N THR A 43 1.00 -3.44 -11.59
CA THR A 43 0.30 -2.74 -12.69
C THR A 43 -1.11 -3.27 -12.96
N VAL A 44 -1.37 -4.58 -12.91
CA VAL A 44 -2.73 -5.12 -13.13
C VAL A 44 -3.65 -4.96 -11.91
N ILE A 45 -3.15 -5.24 -10.70
CA ILE A 45 -3.87 -4.93 -9.44
C ILE A 45 -4.22 -3.43 -9.40
N ALA A 46 -3.29 -2.64 -9.92
CA ALA A 46 -3.29 -1.21 -9.92
C ALA A 46 -4.45 -0.65 -10.75
N ASN A 47 -4.45 -0.79 -12.08
CA ASN A 47 -5.58 -0.48 -12.97
C ASN A 47 -6.98 -0.66 -12.34
N CYS A 48 -7.21 -1.85 -11.78
CA CYS A 48 -8.50 -2.29 -11.28
C CYS A 48 -9.09 -1.38 -10.19
N CYS A 49 -8.24 -0.67 -9.43
CA CYS A 49 -8.64 0.16 -8.29
C CYS A 49 -8.78 1.66 -8.64
N GLU A 50 -8.31 2.12 -9.81
CA GLU A 50 -8.30 3.56 -10.18
C GLU A 50 -9.68 4.19 -10.16
N SER A 51 -10.65 3.50 -10.77
CA SER A 51 -12.01 3.99 -10.93
C SER A 51 -12.64 4.33 -9.58
N GLN A 52 -12.44 3.49 -8.55
CA GLN A 52 -12.96 3.76 -7.22
C GLN A 52 -12.30 4.98 -6.57
N PHE A 53 -10.98 5.14 -6.74
CA PHE A 53 -10.25 6.29 -6.22
C PHE A 53 -10.65 7.59 -6.95
N TYR A 54 -10.81 7.55 -8.27
CA TYR A 54 -11.25 8.69 -9.08
C TYR A 54 -12.68 9.13 -8.74
N VAL A 55 -13.62 8.18 -8.60
CA VAL A 55 -15.03 8.46 -8.34
C VAL A 55 -15.25 8.92 -6.89
N THR A 56 -14.71 8.20 -5.90
CA THR A 56 -14.93 8.48 -4.47
C THR A 56 -13.62 8.67 -3.68
N PRO A 57 -12.79 9.70 -3.99
CA PRO A 57 -11.47 9.86 -3.36
C PRO A 57 -11.51 10.07 -1.85
N ASN A 58 -12.65 10.51 -1.30
CA ASN A 58 -12.84 10.70 0.13
C ASN A 58 -13.42 9.48 0.86
N ASN A 59 -13.89 8.45 0.14
CA ASN A 59 -14.45 7.23 0.73
C ASN A 59 -13.37 6.15 0.89
N ASN A 60 -12.55 6.30 1.93
CA ASN A 60 -11.47 5.36 2.24
C ASN A 60 -11.97 3.89 2.33
N THR A 61 -13.18 3.66 2.84
CA THR A 61 -13.78 2.32 2.97
C THR A 61 -14.10 1.69 1.61
N ALA A 62 -14.65 2.45 0.67
CA ALA A 62 -14.92 1.97 -0.68
C ALA A 62 -13.62 1.69 -1.45
N ILE A 63 -12.64 2.59 -1.37
CA ILE A 63 -11.29 2.41 -1.95
C ILE A 63 -10.64 1.13 -1.38
N LEU A 64 -10.70 0.94 -0.06
CA LEU A 64 -10.20 -0.25 0.64
C LEU A 64 -10.87 -1.54 0.16
N SER A 65 -12.18 -1.54 -0.04
CA SER A 65 -12.91 -2.69 -0.55
C SER A 65 -12.55 -2.99 -2.01
N ALA A 66 -12.43 -1.97 -2.86
CA ALA A 66 -12.04 -2.13 -4.26
C ALA A 66 -10.60 -2.67 -4.37
N ALA A 67 -9.64 -2.04 -3.68
CA ALA A 67 -8.24 -2.48 -3.65
C ALA A 67 -8.10 -3.94 -3.22
N LYS A 68 -8.80 -4.36 -2.15
CA LYS A 68 -8.84 -5.77 -1.71
C LYS A 68 -9.33 -6.71 -2.80
N ASN A 69 -10.45 -6.38 -3.43
CA ASN A 69 -11.03 -7.20 -4.50
C ASN A 69 -10.10 -7.28 -5.72
N CYS A 70 -9.40 -6.19 -6.05
CA CYS A 70 -8.41 -6.14 -7.11
C CYS A 70 -7.16 -6.98 -6.80
N ILE A 71 -6.65 -6.93 -5.56
CA ILE A 71 -5.56 -7.80 -5.12
C ILE A 71 -5.98 -9.27 -5.25
N LEU A 72 -7.11 -9.65 -4.67
CA LEU A 72 -7.58 -11.04 -4.66
C LEU A 72 -7.82 -11.58 -6.08
N LYS A 73 -8.52 -10.81 -6.93
CA LYS A 73 -8.83 -11.20 -8.31
C LYS A 73 -7.57 -11.40 -9.16
N ASN A 74 -6.53 -10.60 -8.96
CA ASN A 74 -5.33 -10.61 -9.79
C ASN A 74 -4.12 -11.32 -9.14
N SER A 75 -4.27 -11.92 -7.95
CA SER A 75 -3.20 -12.66 -7.24
C SER A 75 -3.47 -14.16 -7.10
N GLY A 76 -4.34 -14.74 -7.94
CA GLY A 76 -4.70 -16.16 -7.88
C GLY A 76 -3.49 -17.11 -8.00
N ASN A 77 -2.49 -16.73 -8.79
CA ASN A 77 -1.20 -17.41 -8.92
C ASN A 77 -0.36 -17.44 -7.61
N LYS A 78 -0.66 -16.58 -6.64
CA LYS A 78 0.02 -16.49 -5.34
C LYS A 78 -0.81 -17.04 -4.18
N ALA A 79 -2.02 -17.54 -4.43
CA ALA A 79 -2.97 -17.92 -3.38
C ALA A 79 -2.40 -18.95 -2.39
N VAL A 80 -1.64 -19.95 -2.86
CA VAL A 80 -1.00 -20.96 -2.01
C VAL A 80 0.06 -20.34 -1.11
N SER A 81 0.96 -19.51 -1.65
CA SER A 81 1.99 -18.80 -0.90
C SER A 81 1.40 -17.82 0.11
N ALA A 82 0.33 -17.11 -0.26
CA ALA A 82 -0.41 -16.20 0.61
C ALA A 82 -1.06 -16.95 1.78
N LEU A 83 -1.69 -18.10 1.53
CA LEU A 83 -2.33 -18.91 2.56
C LEU A 83 -1.31 -19.52 3.53
N ALA A 84 -0.19 -20.02 3.01
CA ALA A 84 0.92 -20.53 3.82
C ALA A 84 1.51 -19.44 4.72
N LEU A 85 1.75 -18.23 4.17
CA LEU A 85 2.21 -17.08 4.94
C LEU A 85 1.19 -16.66 6.01
N TYR A 86 -0.09 -16.56 5.64
CA TYR A 86 -1.18 -16.23 6.57
C TYR A 86 -1.24 -17.21 7.75
N SER A 87 -1.20 -18.52 7.48
CA SER A 87 -1.17 -19.56 8.53
C SER A 87 0.04 -19.41 9.44
N ASN A 88 1.24 -19.27 8.87
CA ASN A 88 2.48 -19.14 9.61
C ASN A 88 2.52 -17.90 10.52
N VAL A 89 1.97 -16.76 10.07
CA VAL A 89 1.91 -15.55 10.90
C VAL A 89 0.89 -15.70 12.03
N ASN A 90 -0.30 -16.25 11.77
CA ASN A 90 -1.29 -16.49 12.83
C ASN A 90 -0.75 -17.45 13.92
N ASN A 91 -0.04 -18.51 13.52
CA ASN A 91 0.61 -19.43 14.47
C ASN A 91 1.68 -18.74 15.34
N CYS A 92 2.29 -17.65 14.85
CA CYS A 92 3.24 -16.85 15.61
C CYS A 92 2.55 -15.86 16.56
N LEU A 93 1.45 -15.24 16.12
CA LEU A 93 0.71 -14.23 16.87
C LEU A 93 -0.18 -14.82 17.98
N ASN A 94 -0.68 -16.05 17.82
CA ASN A 94 -1.55 -16.80 18.74
C ASN A 94 -1.31 -16.47 20.24
N PRO A 95 -2.28 -15.88 20.98
CA PRO A 95 -3.72 -15.88 20.72
C PRO A 95 -4.22 -14.82 19.73
N GLU A 96 -3.37 -13.92 19.27
CA GLU A 96 -3.75 -12.89 18.32
C GLU A 96 -3.77 -13.40 16.88
N THR A 97 -4.34 -12.61 15.97
CA THR A 97 -4.44 -12.96 14.55
C THR A 97 -3.78 -11.89 13.67
N LEU A 98 -3.39 -12.28 12.45
CA LEU A 98 -2.96 -11.37 11.39
C LEU A 98 -4.10 -10.41 10.93
N ASP A 99 -5.25 -10.45 11.59
CA ASP A 99 -6.41 -9.62 11.29
C ASP A 99 -6.79 -8.65 12.42
N SER A 100 -6.38 -8.94 13.66
CA SER A 100 -6.60 -8.11 14.86
C SER A 100 -5.49 -7.07 15.01
N VAL A 101 -4.24 -7.49 15.27
CA VAL A 101 -3.00 -6.66 15.26
C VAL A 101 -3.08 -5.59 14.17
N VAL A 102 -3.41 -6.12 13.01
CA VAL A 102 -3.49 -5.55 11.70
C VAL A 102 -4.69 -4.61 11.49
N SER A 103 -5.80 -4.88 12.16
CA SER A 103 -6.90 -3.93 12.27
C SER A 103 -6.46 -2.66 12.99
N ASP A 104 -5.68 -2.85 14.05
CA ASP A 104 -5.43 -1.81 15.04
C ASP A 104 -4.31 -0.88 14.55
N LEU A 105 -3.38 -1.40 13.74
CA LEU A 105 -2.36 -0.62 13.03
C LEU A 105 -2.87 0.23 11.85
N ILE A 106 -4.09 0.03 11.31
CA ILE A 106 -4.59 0.87 10.20
C ILE A 106 -4.72 2.34 10.62
N ALA A 107 -5.32 2.60 11.79
CA ALA A 107 -5.58 3.96 12.25
C ALA A 107 -4.30 4.81 12.46
N PRO A 108 -3.29 4.35 13.22
CA PRO A 108 -2.05 5.11 13.41
C PRO A 108 -1.27 5.29 12.10
N VAL A 109 -1.24 4.28 11.21
CA VAL A 109 -0.60 4.44 9.90
C VAL A 109 -1.30 5.52 9.06
N LEU A 110 -2.64 5.52 8.99
CA LEU A 110 -3.38 6.52 8.24
C LEU A 110 -3.21 7.92 8.83
N ALA A 111 -3.14 8.06 10.16
CA ALA A 111 -2.86 9.33 10.82
C ALA A 111 -1.45 9.86 10.49
N LEU A 112 -0.44 8.99 10.51
CA LEU A 112 0.94 9.34 10.13
C LEU A 112 1.09 9.65 8.64
N ALA A 113 0.25 9.05 7.79
CA ALA A 113 0.24 9.28 6.34
C ALA A 113 -0.69 10.43 5.88
N ASP A 114 -1.44 11.06 6.79
CA ASP A 114 -2.54 11.98 6.47
C ASP A 114 -2.11 13.16 5.59
N ALA A 115 -0.90 13.70 5.79
CA ALA A 115 -0.36 14.79 4.97
C ALA A 115 -0.23 14.40 3.48
N LEU A 116 0.33 13.23 3.18
CA LEU A 116 0.45 12.71 1.81
C LEU A 116 -0.92 12.36 1.24
N VAL A 117 -1.79 11.72 2.04
CA VAL A 117 -3.16 11.37 1.64
C VAL A 117 -3.97 12.62 1.28
N ARG A 118 -3.87 13.71 2.05
CA ARG A 118 -4.48 15.02 1.73
C ARG A 118 -3.89 15.60 0.44
N LYS A 119 -2.57 15.59 0.27
CA LYS A 119 -1.92 16.11 -0.95
C LYS A 119 -2.40 15.38 -2.21
N LEU A 120 -2.53 14.05 -2.16
CA LEU A 120 -3.08 13.23 -3.25
C LEU A 120 -4.55 13.59 -3.54
N LYS A 121 -5.40 13.66 -2.51
CA LYS A 121 -6.82 14.04 -2.64
C LYS A 121 -7.01 15.44 -3.20
N THR A 122 -6.22 16.42 -2.74
CA THR A 122 -6.24 17.80 -3.25
C THR A 122 -5.74 17.87 -4.69
N THR A 123 -4.68 17.15 -5.04
CA THR A 123 -4.18 17.07 -6.43
C THR A 123 -5.23 16.49 -7.37
N LEU A 124 -5.95 15.45 -6.94
CA LEU A 124 -7.05 14.85 -7.70
C LEU A 124 -8.24 15.81 -7.83
N SER A 125 -8.69 16.45 -6.75
CA SER A 125 -9.79 17.42 -6.80
C SER A 125 -9.45 18.57 -7.73
N ASN A 126 -8.32 19.25 -7.49
CA ASN A 126 -7.88 20.38 -8.30
C ASN A 126 -7.75 20.01 -9.78
N CYS A 127 -7.33 18.77 -10.10
CA CYS A 127 -7.35 18.31 -11.49
C CYS A 127 -8.77 18.09 -12.03
N LYS A 128 -9.66 17.46 -11.27
CA LYS A 128 -11.06 17.27 -11.68
C LYS A 128 -11.77 18.62 -11.90
N ASP A 129 -11.42 19.63 -11.13
CA ASP A 129 -11.99 20.98 -11.23
C ASP A 129 -11.39 21.78 -12.41
N THR A 130 -10.09 21.65 -12.69
CA THR A 130 -9.40 22.45 -13.72
C THR A 130 -9.21 21.78 -15.09
N ASN A 131 -9.28 20.46 -15.19
CA ASN A 131 -9.03 19.75 -16.45
C ASN A 131 -10.27 19.83 -17.37
N THR A 132 -10.08 20.34 -18.59
CA THR A 132 -11.12 20.51 -19.62
C THR A 132 -11.45 19.24 -20.40
N GLN A 133 -10.67 18.18 -20.26
CA GLN A 133 -10.97 16.85 -20.81
C GLN A 133 -12.25 16.27 -20.18
N THR A 134 -12.84 15.26 -20.83
CA THR A 134 -14.05 14.56 -20.38
C THR A 134 -13.86 13.04 -20.38
N GLY A 135 -14.75 12.32 -19.69
CA GLY A 135 -14.76 10.86 -19.65
C GLY A 135 -13.45 10.23 -19.18
N ALA A 136 -13.05 9.12 -19.81
CA ALA A 136 -11.85 8.37 -19.48
C ALA A 136 -10.56 9.20 -19.56
N ALA A 137 -10.43 10.09 -20.56
CA ALA A 137 -9.25 10.95 -20.72
C ALA A 137 -9.05 11.89 -19.52
N LYS A 138 -10.14 12.41 -18.94
CA LYS A 138 -10.08 13.23 -17.72
C LYS A 138 -9.65 12.42 -16.50
N GLN A 139 -10.17 11.20 -16.36
CA GLN A 139 -9.79 10.28 -15.31
C GLN A 139 -8.29 10.00 -15.37
N GLU A 140 -7.83 9.53 -16.53
CA GLU A 140 -6.43 9.23 -16.85
C GLU A 140 -5.51 10.38 -16.42
N ALA A 141 -5.66 11.55 -17.05
CA ALA A 141 -4.77 12.69 -16.80
C ALA A 141 -4.77 13.19 -15.35
N CYS A 142 -5.88 13.00 -14.61
CA CYS A 142 -5.95 13.37 -13.21
C CYS A 142 -5.34 12.32 -12.27
N ILE A 143 -5.48 11.04 -12.59
CA ILE A 143 -4.77 9.98 -11.87
C ILE A 143 -3.26 10.11 -12.10
N GLN A 144 -2.80 10.34 -13.35
CA GLN A 144 -1.40 10.62 -13.68
C GLN A 144 -0.77 11.77 -12.88
N LYS A 145 -1.55 12.82 -12.56
CA LYS A 145 -1.08 13.89 -11.68
C LYS A 145 -0.90 13.43 -10.23
N THR A 146 -1.77 12.57 -9.70
CA THR A 146 -1.57 11.98 -8.36
C THR A 146 -0.32 11.11 -8.31
N TYR A 147 0.02 10.40 -9.39
CA TYR A 147 1.27 9.63 -9.47
C TYR A 147 2.54 10.48 -9.48
N GLY A 148 2.49 11.67 -10.08
CA GLY A 148 3.58 12.65 -9.92
C GLY A 148 3.85 13.02 -8.46
N VAL A 149 2.80 13.06 -7.62
CA VAL A 149 2.96 13.28 -6.17
C VAL A 149 3.52 12.03 -5.48
N VAL A 150 3.04 10.83 -5.83
CA VAL A 150 3.61 9.58 -5.27
C VAL A 150 5.10 9.47 -5.56
N LEU A 151 5.54 9.69 -6.80
CA LEU A 151 6.96 9.69 -7.20
C LEU A 151 7.83 10.71 -6.45
N THR A 152 7.23 11.81 -5.98
CA THR A 152 7.96 12.90 -5.31
C THR A 152 8.04 12.67 -3.79
N ASP A 153 6.95 12.19 -3.20
CA ASP A 153 6.76 12.20 -1.73
C ASP A 153 6.93 10.81 -1.10
N LEU A 154 6.60 9.71 -1.80
CA LEU A 154 6.64 8.34 -1.27
C LEU A 154 8.05 7.74 -1.35
N THR A 155 9.00 8.35 -0.64
CA THR A 155 10.37 7.84 -0.56
C THR A 155 10.50 6.67 0.43
N LEU A 156 11.56 5.86 0.28
CA LEU A 156 11.94 4.85 1.28
C LEU A 156 12.07 5.47 2.69
N ALA A 157 12.64 6.67 2.80
CA ALA A 157 12.80 7.38 4.06
C ALA A 157 11.47 7.82 4.68
N TYR A 158 10.47 8.19 3.86
CA TYR A 158 9.12 8.49 4.33
C TYR A 158 8.44 7.25 4.91
N VAL A 159 8.48 6.12 4.19
CA VAL A 159 7.87 4.86 4.64
C VAL A 159 8.59 4.30 5.88
N ASP A 160 9.92 4.37 5.93
CA ASP A 160 10.72 4.00 7.10
C ASP A 160 10.41 4.90 8.32
N GLY A 161 10.21 6.20 8.11
CA GLY A 161 9.80 7.15 9.15
C GLY A 161 8.43 6.80 9.76
N ILE A 162 7.46 6.40 8.94
CA ILE A 162 6.17 5.87 9.42
C ILE A 162 6.40 4.54 10.16
N CYS A 163 7.14 3.60 9.57
CA CYS A 163 7.42 2.29 10.15
C CYS A 163 8.03 2.41 11.56
N LYS A 164 9.06 3.25 11.73
CA LYS A 164 9.70 3.50 13.04
C LYS A 164 8.70 3.97 14.11
N LYS A 165 7.82 4.92 13.78
CA LYS A 165 6.80 5.41 14.72
C LYS A 165 5.78 4.35 15.07
N VAL A 166 5.23 3.68 14.05
CA VAL A 166 4.24 2.59 14.22
C VAL A 166 4.81 1.49 15.13
N VAL A 167 6.03 1.01 14.85
CA VAL A 167 6.68 -0.03 15.63
C VAL A 167 6.94 0.41 17.07
N ASN A 168 7.43 1.62 17.30
CA ASN A 168 7.72 2.09 18.66
C ASN A 168 6.43 2.33 19.48
N GLU A 169 5.43 2.96 18.88
CA GLU A 169 4.26 3.51 19.59
C GLU A 169 3.03 2.58 19.59
N ASN A 170 2.89 1.65 18.62
CA ASN A 170 1.63 0.93 18.36
C ASN A 170 1.76 -0.60 18.19
N VAL A 171 2.98 -1.17 18.18
CA VAL A 171 3.21 -2.61 17.97
C VAL A 171 3.80 -3.25 19.23
N GLU A 172 3.26 -4.36 19.70
CA GLU A 172 3.81 -5.11 20.84
C GLU A 172 5.10 -5.88 20.49
N PRO A 173 5.98 -6.20 21.46
CA PRO A 173 7.22 -6.94 21.20
C PRO A 173 7.00 -8.27 20.46
N LYS A 174 5.90 -8.97 20.77
CA LYS A 174 5.54 -10.25 20.14
C LYS A 174 5.07 -10.07 18.69
N GLU A 175 4.14 -9.16 18.45
CA GLU A 175 3.69 -8.78 17.10
C GLU A 175 4.88 -8.40 16.22
N TRP A 176 5.80 -7.61 16.78
CA TRP A 176 7.01 -7.16 16.09
C TRP A 176 7.97 -8.31 15.80
N GLY A 177 8.21 -9.23 16.74
CA GLY A 177 9.02 -10.43 16.51
C GLY A 177 8.45 -11.32 15.39
N CYS A 178 7.12 -11.45 15.31
CA CYS A 178 6.45 -12.12 14.19
C CYS A 178 6.58 -11.31 12.88
N GLY A 179 6.47 -9.98 12.94
CA GLY A 179 6.70 -9.09 11.81
C GLY A 179 8.10 -9.25 11.21
N LEU A 180 9.15 -9.15 12.02
CA LEU A 180 10.54 -9.35 11.61
C LEU A 180 10.78 -10.69 10.89
N LYS A 181 10.09 -11.76 11.33
CA LYS A 181 10.21 -13.09 10.76
C LYS A 181 9.52 -13.24 9.39
N TYR A 182 8.38 -12.57 9.18
CA TYR A 182 7.49 -12.84 8.03
C TYR A 182 7.31 -11.68 7.04
N ILE A 183 7.58 -10.43 7.41
CA ILE A 183 7.63 -9.29 6.46
C ILE A 183 8.68 -9.52 5.35
N PRO A 184 9.85 -10.15 5.58
CA PRO A 184 10.78 -10.52 4.51
C PRO A 184 10.20 -11.42 3.41
N SER A 185 9.09 -12.11 3.65
CA SER A 185 8.38 -12.90 2.63
C SER A 185 7.56 -12.07 1.64
N VAL A 186 7.39 -10.75 1.89
CA VAL A 186 6.62 -9.86 1.01
C VAL A 186 7.40 -8.65 0.49
N LEU A 187 8.48 -8.24 1.19
CA LEU A 187 9.35 -7.15 0.77
C LEU A 187 10.77 -7.29 1.35
N THR A 188 11.73 -6.58 0.76
CA THR A 188 13.14 -6.57 1.17
C THR A 188 13.34 -5.76 2.46
N PHE A 189 12.93 -6.31 3.60
CA PHE A 189 12.75 -5.53 4.83
C PHE A 189 14.04 -4.93 5.39
N SER A 190 15.19 -5.53 5.09
CA SER A 190 16.52 -5.01 5.43
C SER A 190 16.86 -3.63 4.85
N LYS A 191 16.08 -3.13 3.86
CA LYS A 191 16.17 -1.74 3.38
C LYS A 191 15.63 -0.71 4.37
N TYR A 192 14.79 -1.14 5.30
CA TYR A 192 14.14 -0.28 6.28
C TYR A 192 14.93 -0.32 7.59
N GLU A 193 15.34 0.83 8.09
CA GLU A 193 15.99 0.93 9.40
C GLU A 193 15.05 0.53 10.54
N CYS A 194 13.73 0.65 10.35
CA CYS A 194 12.76 0.11 11.31
C CYS A 194 12.95 -1.40 11.54
N SER A 195 13.39 -2.18 10.54
CA SER A 195 13.65 -3.63 10.68
C SER A 195 14.77 -3.99 11.67
N LYS A 196 15.54 -2.99 12.14
CA LYS A 196 16.61 -3.15 13.14
C LYS A 196 16.15 -2.80 14.55
N ILE A 197 14.90 -2.36 14.74
CA ILE A 197 14.35 -2.05 16.07
C ILE A 197 14.27 -3.34 16.89
N VAL A 198 14.86 -3.32 18.08
CA VAL A 198 14.69 -4.36 19.10
C VAL A 198 13.64 -3.86 20.08
N LYS A 199 12.53 -4.60 20.20
CA LYS A 199 11.54 -4.40 21.28
C LYS A 199 11.75 -5.47 22.34
N ASN A 200 11.84 -5.03 23.60
CA ASN A 200 11.90 -5.87 24.79
C ASN A 200 10.54 -5.86 25.47
#